data_AF-A0A0D3FA06-F1
#
_entry.id   AF-A0A0D3FA06-F1
#
_cell.length_a   1.000
_cell.length_b   1.000
_cell.length_c   1.000
_cell.angle_alpha   90.00
_cell.angle_beta   90.00
_cell.angle_gamma   90.00
#
_symmetry.space_group_name_H-M   'P 1'
#
loop_
_entity.id
_entity.type
_entity.pdbx_description
1 polymer ?
#
loop_
_entity_poly.entity_id
_entity_poly.type
_entity_poly.pdbx_seq_one_letter_code
_entity_poly.pdbx_strand_id
1 'polypeptide(L)'
;MSVPPVDWEAESYPAYSDFAAIPLFAVFLFAVRYLLDRFVFEVVMVFTVLFPHHAHFRIVTGVWLARRLIFEKDEKLDLATHAGRIKIRKFKESAWKCIYFLSAELLALSVTYKESWFTSTKNFWVGPGDQVWPDQRIKFKLKLVYMYAAGFYTYSIFALQFWEIKRSDFGISMVHHVVSVILIALSYIFRFARVGSIVLAIHDASDVFLELGKISKYSGYQLLADISFLIFVCSWAVLRLIYYPFWILWSTSYEVVPMLDKKKHKFDGPLYYYVFNCLLFSLLVLNIYWWVLMYRMLVGQILSKGHVGDDVRSDSEGEEEHED
;
A
#
# COMPACT_ATOMS: atom_id res chain seq x y z
N MET A 1 -26.82 27.66 -12.52
CA MET A 1 -25.43 28.05 -12.21
C MET A 1 -24.54 26.84 -12.46
N SER A 2 -23.69 26.89 -13.48
CA SER A 2 -22.66 25.86 -13.69
C SER A 2 -21.59 26.01 -12.60
N VAL A 3 -21.30 24.93 -11.89
CA VAL A 3 -20.16 24.89 -10.97
C VAL A 3 -18.90 25.18 -11.80
N PRO A 4 -18.05 26.14 -11.42
CA PRO A 4 -16.83 26.42 -12.16
C PRO A 4 -15.96 25.15 -12.23
N PRO A 5 -15.24 24.92 -13.34
CA PRO A 5 -14.39 23.75 -13.49
C PRO A 5 -13.33 23.74 -12.38
N VAL A 6 -13.10 22.56 -11.80
CA VAL A 6 -12.06 22.37 -10.77
C VAL A 6 -10.69 22.59 -11.40
N ASP A 7 -9.93 23.55 -10.84
CA ASP A 7 -8.55 23.77 -11.23
C ASP A 7 -7.62 22.80 -10.47
N TRP A 8 -7.23 21.73 -11.17
CA TRP A 8 -6.38 20.66 -10.63
C TRP A 8 -4.92 21.09 -10.41
N GLU A 9 -4.47 22.11 -11.12
CA GLU A 9 -3.10 22.63 -11.06
C GLU A 9 -2.96 23.80 -10.09
N ALA A 10 -4.07 24.27 -9.49
CA ALA A 10 -4.07 25.32 -8.49
C ALA A 10 -3.09 25.02 -7.35
N GLU A 11 -2.17 25.96 -7.09
CA GLU A 11 -1.16 25.84 -6.03
C GLU A 11 -1.54 26.68 -4.82
N SER A 12 -1.54 26.05 -3.64
CA SER A 12 -1.76 26.73 -2.36
C SER A 12 -0.87 26.15 -1.28
N TYR A 13 -0.63 26.92 -0.23
CA TYR A 13 0.04 26.38 0.96
C TYR A 13 -0.83 25.31 1.63
N PRO A 14 -0.22 24.33 2.33
CA PRO A 14 -0.96 23.41 3.19
C PRO A 14 -1.80 24.20 4.20
N ALA A 15 -3.09 23.86 4.33
CA ALA A 15 -3.97 24.45 5.32
C ALA A 15 -4.50 23.36 6.26
N TYR A 16 -4.70 23.67 7.54
CA TYR A 16 -5.28 22.71 8.49
C TYR A 16 -6.69 22.26 8.09
N SER A 17 -7.45 23.12 7.39
CA SER A 17 -8.75 22.78 6.83
C SER A 17 -8.70 21.65 5.80
N ASP A 18 -7.55 21.45 5.13
CA ASP A 18 -7.41 20.37 4.15
C ASP A 18 -7.57 18.99 4.80
N PHE A 19 -7.18 18.85 6.08
CA PHE A 19 -7.33 17.61 6.86
C PHE A 19 -8.79 17.23 7.13
N ALA A 20 -9.75 18.14 6.93
CA ALA A 20 -11.18 17.79 7.00
C ALA A 20 -11.60 16.76 5.94
N ALA A 21 -10.80 16.58 4.88
CA ALA A 21 -11.02 15.55 3.86
C ALA A 21 -10.65 14.14 4.34
N ILE A 22 -9.77 13.98 5.33
CA ILE A 22 -9.35 12.67 5.85
C ILE A 22 -10.54 11.84 6.35
N PRO A 23 -11.39 12.33 7.29
CA PRO A 23 -12.53 11.55 7.75
C PRO A 23 -13.53 11.25 6.63
N LEU A 24 -13.67 12.15 5.64
CA LEU A 24 -14.53 11.90 4.47
C LEU A 24 -14.00 10.73 3.63
N PHE A 25 -12.70 10.70 3.34
CA PHE A 25 -12.09 9.56 2.64
C PHE A 25 -12.13 8.28 3.46
N ALA A 26 -11.91 8.35 4.77
CA ALA A 26 -11.98 7.17 5.64
C ALA A 26 -13.39 6.54 5.64
N VAL A 27 -14.44 7.36 5.77
CA VAL A 27 -15.84 6.91 5.71
C VAL A 27 -16.20 6.41 4.31
N PHE A 28 -15.75 7.10 3.26
CA PHE A 28 -15.94 6.67 1.89
C PHE A 28 -15.32 5.28 1.64
N LEU A 29 -14.06 5.08 2.03
CA LEU A 29 -13.36 3.81 1.87
C LEU A 29 -14.02 2.69 2.68
N PHE A 30 -14.46 2.98 3.92
CA PHE A 30 -15.27 2.05 4.70
C PHE A 30 -16.55 1.62 3.96
N ALA A 31 -17.30 2.59 3.43
CA ALA A 31 -18.55 2.33 2.72
C ALA A 31 -18.32 1.51 1.44
N VAL A 32 -17.28 1.84 0.66
CA VAL A 32 -16.91 1.08 -0.54
C VAL A 32 -16.52 -0.35 -0.18
N ARG A 33 -15.68 -0.58 0.85
CA ARG A 33 -15.35 -1.94 1.30
C ARG A 33 -16.60 -2.70 1.70
N TYR A 34 -17.48 -2.09 2.50
CA TYR A 34 -18.70 -2.75 2.96
C TYR A 34 -19.58 -3.23 1.80
N LEU A 35 -19.75 -2.38 0.78
CA LEU A 35 -20.50 -2.73 -0.43
C LEU A 35 -19.80 -3.84 -1.24
N LEU A 36 -18.48 -3.74 -1.44
CA LEU A 36 -17.72 -4.74 -2.17
C LEU A 36 -17.73 -6.10 -1.46
N ASP A 37 -17.54 -6.14 -0.14
CA ASP A 37 -17.56 -7.35 0.66
C ASP A 37 -18.89 -8.10 0.55
N ARG A 38 -20.01 -7.36 0.49
CA ARG A 38 -21.37 -7.92 0.48
C ARG A 38 -21.87 -8.28 -0.91
N PHE A 39 -21.58 -7.46 -1.92
CA PHE A 39 -22.18 -7.62 -3.25
C PHE A 39 -21.22 -8.16 -4.31
N VAL A 40 -19.91 -8.06 -4.09
CA VAL A 40 -18.91 -8.45 -5.10
C VAL A 40 -18.07 -9.61 -4.60
N PHE A 41 -17.29 -9.43 -3.54
CA PHE A 41 -16.27 -10.41 -3.16
C PHE A 41 -16.84 -11.73 -2.67
N GLU A 42 -17.91 -11.70 -1.87
CA GLU A 42 -18.57 -12.93 -1.42
C GLU A 42 -19.12 -13.73 -2.60
N VAL A 43 -19.84 -13.03 -3.48
CA VAL A 43 -20.43 -13.60 -4.69
C VAL A 43 -19.32 -14.19 -5.56
N VAL A 44 -18.28 -13.41 -5.91
CA VAL A 44 -17.16 -13.87 -6.73
C VAL A 44 -16.51 -15.11 -6.13
N MET A 45 -16.17 -15.11 -4.83
CA MET A 45 -15.50 -16.24 -4.19
C MET A 45 -16.37 -17.50 -4.25
N VAL A 46 -17.63 -17.40 -3.81
CA VAL A 46 -18.58 -18.52 -3.81
C VAL A 46 -18.79 -19.06 -5.22
N PHE A 47 -18.93 -18.18 -6.23
CA PHE A 47 -19.06 -18.60 -7.63
C PHE A 47 -17.77 -19.23 -8.18
N THR A 48 -16.59 -18.72 -7.86
CA THR A 48 -15.31 -19.31 -8.28
C THR A 48 -15.08 -20.72 -7.71
N VAL A 49 -15.53 -20.95 -6.47
CA VAL A 49 -15.40 -22.26 -5.79
C VAL A 49 -16.50 -23.24 -6.21
N LEU A 50 -17.74 -22.80 -6.35
CA LEU A 50 -18.87 -23.68 -6.67
C LEU A 50 -18.98 -24.00 -8.17
N PHE A 51 -18.55 -23.10 -9.07
CA PHE A 51 -18.73 -23.25 -10.51
C PHE A 51 -17.43 -23.08 -11.31
N PRO A 52 -16.40 -23.91 -11.06
CA PRO A 52 -15.15 -23.83 -11.81
C PRO A 52 -15.37 -24.04 -13.33
N HIS A 53 -16.40 -24.74 -13.79
CA HIS A 53 -16.57 -25.08 -15.21
C HIS A 53 -17.48 -24.17 -16.06
N HIS A 54 -18.08 -23.09 -15.52
CA HIS A 54 -19.09 -22.34 -16.27
C HIS A 54 -18.53 -21.29 -17.27
N ALA A 55 -19.09 -21.34 -18.49
CA ALA A 55 -18.49 -20.73 -19.67
C ALA A 55 -18.54 -19.18 -19.71
N HIS A 56 -19.48 -18.56 -19.00
CA HIS A 56 -19.71 -17.12 -19.07
C HIS A 56 -18.59 -16.30 -18.40
N PHE A 57 -17.92 -16.86 -17.38
CA PHE A 57 -16.79 -16.23 -16.71
C PHE A 57 -15.46 -16.39 -17.47
N ARG A 58 -15.39 -17.33 -18.42
CA ARG A 58 -14.20 -17.58 -19.29
C ARG A 58 -13.89 -16.40 -20.22
N ILE A 59 -14.88 -15.57 -20.51
CA ILE A 59 -14.78 -14.42 -21.44
C ILE A 59 -14.47 -13.13 -20.68
N VAL A 60 -15.03 -12.96 -19.47
CA VAL A 60 -14.92 -11.70 -18.69
C VAL A 60 -13.58 -11.55 -17.97
N THR A 61 -12.88 -12.65 -17.66
CA THR A 61 -11.66 -12.61 -16.83
C THR A 61 -10.34 -12.80 -17.56
N GLY A 62 -10.32 -13.01 -18.88
CA GLY A 62 -9.07 -13.26 -19.63
C GLY A 62 -8.34 -14.56 -19.27
N VAL A 63 -8.92 -15.40 -18.40
CA VAL A 63 -8.33 -16.63 -17.85
C VAL A 63 -8.22 -17.78 -18.86
N TRP A 64 -8.82 -17.65 -20.06
CA TRP A 64 -8.93 -18.73 -21.04
C TRP A 64 -7.58 -19.32 -21.50
N LEU A 65 -6.54 -18.48 -21.66
CA LEU A 65 -5.21 -18.92 -22.08
C LEU A 65 -4.39 -19.53 -20.93
N ALA A 66 -4.50 -18.97 -19.72
CA ALA A 66 -3.81 -19.46 -18.53
C ALA A 66 -4.33 -20.84 -18.08
N ARG A 67 -5.61 -21.12 -18.31
CA ARG A 67 -6.27 -22.36 -17.87
C ARG A 67 -5.74 -23.64 -18.52
N ARG A 68 -5.18 -23.57 -19.73
CA ARG A 68 -4.68 -24.76 -20.44
C ARG A 68 -3.32 -25.23 -19.93
N LEU A 69 -2.60 -24.38 -19.19
CA LEU A 69 -1.21 -24.64 -18.82
C LEU A 69 -1.02 -24.94 -17.31
N ILE A 70 -2.06 -24.81 -16.48
CA ILE A 70 -1.88 -24.58 -15.03
C ILE A 70 -3.05 -25.09 -14.17
N PHE A 71 -3.40 -26.38 -14.24
CA PHE A 71 -4.32 -26.93 -13.23
C PHE A 71 -3.70 -28.16 -12.61
N GLU A 72 -3.32 -28.04 -11.33
CA GLU A 72 -3.03 -29.17 -10.48
C GLU A 72 -3.84 -29.06 -9.18
N LYS A 73 -4.68 -30.08 -8.96
CA LYS A 73 -5.52 -30.40 -7.80
C LYS A 73 -6.70 -29.46 -7.43
N ASP A 74 -7.90 -30.00 -7.70
CA ASP A 74 -9.17 -29.63 -7.05
C ASP A 74 -9.13 -30.00 -5.56
N GLU A 75 -8.78 -29.05 -4.70
CA GLU A 75 -9.18 -29.10 -3.30
C GLU A 75 -10.61 -28.56 -3.21
N LYS A 76 -11.59 -29.44 -2.99
CA LYS A 76 -13.00 -29.04 -2.78
C LYS A 76 -13.09 -28.22 -1.49
N LEU A 77 -13.10 -26.90 -1.60
CA LEU A 77 -13.30 -26.02 -0.47
C LEU A 77 -14.75 -26.14 0.02
N ASP A 78 -14.96 -26.81 1.15
CA ASP A 78 -16.27 -26.84 1.80
C ASP A 78 -16.52 -25.51 2.53
N LEU A 79 -17.36 -24.68 1.91
CA LEU A 79 -17.75 -23.35 2.39
C LEU A 79 -18.51 -23.37 3.72
N ALA A 80 -19.08 -24.53 4.11
CA ALA A 80 -19.79 -24.69 5.37
C ALA A 80 -18.83 -24.88 6.57
N THR A 81 -17.57 -25.24 6.32
CA THR A 81 -16.57 -25.44 7.38
C THR A 81 -16.07 -24.11 7.95
N HIS A 82 -15.59 -24.15 9.19
CA HIS A 82 -14.96 -23.00 9.84
C HIS A 82 -13.74 -22.50 9.02
N ALA A 83 -12.91 -23.43 8.53
CA ALA A 83 -11.77 -23.14 7.66
C ALA A 83 -12.18 -22.44 6.34
N GLY A 84 -13.28 -22.90 5.71
CA GLY A 84 -13.84 -22.27 4.52
C GLY A 84 -14.25 -20.82 4.75
N ARG A 85 -14.90 -20.52 5.89
CA ARG A 85 -15.29 -19.15 6.27
C ARG A 85 -14.08 -18.25 6.50
N ILE A 86 -13.03 -18.74 7.16
CA ILE A 86 -11.78 -17.98 7.35
C ILE A 86 -11.14 -17.67 6.01
N LYS A 87 -11.05 -18.64 5.10
CA LYS A 87 -10.47 -18.46 3.76
C LYS A 87 -11.19 -17.37 2.96
N ILE A 88 -12.54 -17.35 3.02
CA ILE A 88 -13.34 -16.28 2.41
C ILE A 88 -13.01 -14.91 3.02
N ARG A 89 -12.92 -14.81 4.35
CA ARG A 89 -12.58 -13.54 5.01
C ARG A 89 -11.18 -13.04 4.61
N LYS A 90 -10.18 -13.94 4.60
CA LYS A 90 -8.80 -13.64 4.16
C LYS A 90 -8.79 -13.17 2.69
N PHE A 91 -9.59 -13.82 1.82
CA PHE A 91 -9.77 -13.38 0.42
C PHE A 91 -10.38 -11.98 0.31
N LYS A 92 -11.49 -11.70 1.01
CA LYS A 92 -12.16 -10.39 0.98
C LYS A 92 -11.22 -9.27 1.44
N GLU A 93 -10.49 -9.50 2.53
CA GLU A 93 -9.50 -8.56 3.05
C GLU A 93 -8.42 -8.24 2.00
N SER A 94 -7.87 -9.27 1.35
CA SER A 94 -6.86 -9.08 0.30
C SER A 94 -7.42 -8.44 -0.96
N ALA A 95 -8.63 -8.79 -1.39
CA ALA A 95 -9.30 -8.15 -2.52
C ALA A 95 -9.53 -6.66 -2.30
N TRP A 96 -10.00 -6.28 -1.10
CA TRP A 96 -10.15 -4.88 -0.71
C TRP A 96 -8.81 -4.12 -0.77
N LYS A 97 -7.77 -4.66 -0.13
CA LYS A 97 -6.44 -4.04 -0.11
C LYS A 97 -5.86 -3.91 -1.52
N CYS A 98 -6.03 -4.93 -2.37
CA CYS A 98 -5.60 -4.88 -3.77
C CYS A 98 -6.28 -3.76 -4.57
N ILE A 99 -7.60 -3.59 -4.43
CA ILE A 99 -8.33 -2.51 -5.11
C ILE A 99 -7.83 -1.15 -4.64
N TYR A 100 -7.65 -0.99 -3.32
CA TYR A 100 -7.11 0.23 -2.77
C TYR A 100 -5.71 0.53 -3.33
N PHE A 101 -4.74 -0.38 -3.17
CA PHE A 101 -3.36 -0.14 -3.60
C PHE A 101 -3.26 0.12 -5.10
N LEU A 102 -4.04 -0.61 -5.92
CA LEU A 102 -4.07 -0.35 -7.36
C LEU A 102 -4.64 1.04 -7.66
N SER A 103 -5.72 1.45 -7.00
CA SER A 103 -6.29 2.79 -7.18
C SER A 103 -5.35 3.90 -6.70
N ALA A 104 -4.68 3.70 -5.57
CA ALA A 104 -3.72 4.63 -4.98
C ALA A 104 -2.51 4.80 -5.91
N GLU A 105 -1.98 3.70 -6.44
CA GLU A 105 -0.85 3.71 -7.38
C GLU A 105 -1.22 4.41 -8.69
N LEU A 106 -2.38 4.10 -9.28
CA LEU A 106 -2.85 4.79 -10.49
C LEU A 106 -3.04 6.29 -10.26
N LEU A 107 -3.61 6.69 -9.12
CA LEU A 107 -3.76 8.10 -8.75
C LEU A 107 -2.40 8.78 -8.55
N ALA A 108 -1.50 8.16 -7.79
CA ALA A 108 -0.15 8.68 -7.54
C ALA A 108 0.59 8.91 -8.86
N LEU A 109 0.67 7.90 -9.73
CA LEU A 109 1.29 8.00 -11.05
C LEU A 109 0.61 9.07 -11.92
N SER A 110 -0.72 9.12 -11.96
CA SER A 110 -1.45 10.11 -12.77
C SER A 110 -1.12 11.55 -12.36
N VAL A 111 -0.90 11.78 -11.07
CA VAL A 111 -0.64 13.11 -10.49
C VAL A 111 0.84 13.47 -10.57
N THR A 112 1.74 12.50 -10.40
CA THR A 112 3.20 12.77 -10.31
C THR A 112 3.93 12.58 -11.63
N TYR A 113 3.48 11.73 -12.55
CA TYR A 113 4.26 11.34 -13.74
C TYR A 113 4.74 12.53 -14.60
N LYS A 114 3.92 13.59 -14.71
CA LYS A 114 4.26 14.80 -15.49
C LYS A 114 5.02 15.85 -14.69
N GLU A 115 5.24 15.63 -13.40
CA GLU A 115 5.87 16.60 -12.52
C GLU A 115 7.39 16.48 -12.57
N SER A 116 8.09 17.61 -12.45
CA SER A 116 9.55 17.67 -12.58
C SER A 116 10.30 16.85 -11.52
N TRP A 117 9.66 16.58 -10.38
CA TRP A 117 10.23 15.78 -9.30
C TRP A 117 10.05 14.27 -9.46
N PHE A 118 9.31 13.82 -10.47
CA PHE A 118 9.22 12.39 -10.79
C PHE A 118 10.53 11.84 -11.35
N THR A 119 11.28 12.67 -12.08
CA THR A 119 12.54 12.26 -12.74
C THR A 119 13.78 12.73 -11.99
N SER A 120 13.70 13.83 -11.25
CA SER A 120 14.84 14.40 -10.53
C SER A 120 14.51 14.70 -9.08
N THR A 121 15.25 14.07 -8.17
CA THR A 121 15.10 14.22 -6.72
C THR A 121 15.41 15.64 -6.24
N LYS A 122 16.27 16.39 -6.95
CA LYS A 122 16.54 17.81 -6.64
C LYS A 122 15.28 18.69 -6.71
N ASN A 123 14.35 18.33 -7.58
CA ASN A 123 13.09 19.07 -7.75
C ASN A 123 12.06 18.78 -6.65
N PHE A 124 12.37 17.88 -5.71
CA PHE A 124 11.66 17.83 -4.43
C PHE A 124 11.79 19.17 -3.70
N TRP A 125 12.99 19.76 -3.74
CA TRP A 125 13.36 20.93 -2.94
C TRP A 125 13.22 22.26 -3.67
N VAL A 126 13.25 22.21 -5.00
CA VAL A 126 13.17 23.40 -5.87
C VAL A 126 11.96 23.26 -6.78
N GLY A 127 11.13 24.30 -6.83
CA GLY A 127 9.94 24.39 -7.68
C GLY A 127 10.03 25.50 -8.73
N PRO A 128 8.99 25.65 -9.56
CA PRO A 128 8.90 26.76 -10.50
C PRO A 128 8.94 28.13 -9.79
N GLY A 129 9.62 29.10 -10.39
CA GLY A 129 9.82 30.44 -9.82
C GLY A 129 10.77 30.41 -8.62
N ASP A 130 10.44 31.15 -7.57
CA ASP A 130 11.28 31.29 -6.35
C ASP A 130 10.92 30.27 -5.25
N GLN A 131 10.24 29.17 -5.60
CA GLN A 131 9.81 28.16 -4.62
C GLN A 131 10.98 27.27 -4.20
N VAL A 132 11.48 27.48 -2.98
CA VAL A 132 12.50 26.63 -2.35
C VAL A 132 11.98 26.13 -1.01
N TRP A 133 12.15 24.84 -0.72
CA TRP A 133 11.76 24.27 0.57
C TRP A 133 12.46 25.03 1.72
N PRO A 134 11.75 25.41 2.80
CA PRO A 134 10.39 25.01 3.17
C PRO A 134 9.27 25.88 2.58
N ASP A 135 9.53 26.89 1.76
CA ASP A 135 8.50 27.83 1.25
C ASP A 135 7.84 27.37 -0.06
N GLN A 136 7.41 26.10 -0.11
CA GLN A 136 6.76 25.51 -1.28
C GLN A 136 5.23 25.41 -1.15
N ARG A 137 4.54 25.52 -2.28
CA ARG A 137 3.11 25.28 -2.41
C ARG A 137 2.83 23.86 -2.91
N ILE A 138 1.61 23.39 -2.67
CA ILE A 138 1.14 22.07 -3.08
C ILE A 138 0.00 22.26 -4.09
N LYS A 139 0.09 21.55 -5.21
CA LYS A 139 -0.98 21.47 -6.21
C LYS A 139 -2.20 20.77 -5.65
N PHE A 140 -3.40 21.23 -6.02
CA PHE A 140 -4.66 20.69 -5.53
C PHE A 140 -4.80 19.18 -5.75
N LYS A 141 -4.44 18.69 -6.94
CA LYS A 141 -4.41 17.23 -7.24
C LYS A 141 -3.53 16.43 -6.26
N LEU A 142 -2.40 16.98 -5.83
CA LEU A 142 -1.49 16.31 -4.91
C LEU A 142 -2.02 16.36 -3.48
N LYS A 143 -2.70 17.45 -3.08
CA LYS A 143 -3.42 17.51 -1.80
C LYS A 143 -4.45 16.39 -1.71
N LEU A 144 -5.22 16.14 -2.77
CA LEU A 144 -6.22 15.07 -2.80
C LEU A 144 -5.60 13.67 -2.67
N VAL A 145 -4.48 13.38 -3.35
CA VAL A 145 -3.76 12.10 -3.19
C VAL A 145 -3.29 11.91 -1.75
N TYR A 146 -2.77 12.97 -1.11
CA TYR A 146 -2.38 12.93 0.30
C TYR A 146 -3.55 12.64 1.24
N MET A 147 -4.68 13.32 1.04
CA MET A 147 -5.87 13.11 1.86
C MET A 147 -6.49 11.73 1.62
N TYR A 148 -6.43 11.21 0.40
CA TYR A 148 -6.86 9.85 0.06
C TYR A 148 -6.01 8.80 0.80
N ALA A 149 -4.68 8.92 0.73
CA ALA A 149 -3.77 8.03 1.43
C ALA A 149 -3.95 8.12 2.96
N ALA A 150 -3.99 9.34 3.51
CA ALA A 150 -4.23 9.55 4.94
C ALA A 150 -5.58 8.97 5.39
N GLY A 151 -6.63 9.14 4.58
CA GLY A 151 -7.95 8.56 4.81
C GLY A 151 -7.90 7.04 4.89
N PHE A 152 -7.20 6.38 3.96
CA PHE A 152 -7.00 4.93 4.00
C PHE A 152 -6.25 4.47 5.22
N TYR A 153 -5.07 5.03 5.53
CA TYR A 153 -4.30 4.57 6.69
C TYR A 153 -5.05 4.81 8.01
N THR A 154 -5.79 5.92 8.11
CA THR A 154 -6.67 6.19 9.27
C THR A 154 -7.77 5.13 9.39
N TYR A 155 -8.49 4.87 8.30
CA TYR A 155 -9.50 3.83 8.24
C TYR A 155 -8.92 2.43 8.56
N SER A 156 -7.73 2.12 8.04
CA SER A 156 -7.06 0.83 8.21
C SER A 156 -6.64 0.58 9.65
N ILE A 157 -6.36 1.60 10.46
CA ILE A 157 -6.15 1.44 11.92
C ILE A 157 -7.42 0.88 12.58
N PHE A 158 -8.59 1.46 12.28
CA PHE A 158 -9.86 0.95 12.81
C PHE A 158 -10.20 -0.43 12.25
N ALA A 159 -9.96 -0.65 10.94
CA ALA A 159 -10.18 -1.95 10.32
C ALA A 159 -9.29 -3.03 10.96
N LEU A 160 -7.99 -2.79 11.16
CA LEU A 160 -7.09 -3.73 11.84
C LEU A 160 -7.53 -4.05 13.26
N GLN A 161 -8.01 -3.05 13.99
CA GLN A 161 -8.42 -3.24 15.38
C GLN A 161 -9.75 -4.02 15.52
N PHE A 162 -10.72 -3.76 14.63
CA PHE A 162 -12.11 -4.19 14.83
C PHE A 162 -12.71 -5.07 13.73
N TRP A 163 -12.18 -5.08 12.50
CA TRP A 163 -12.76 -5.78 11.35
C TRP A 163 -11.86 -6.91 10.84
N GLU A 164 -10.57 -6.64 10.66
CA GLU A 164 -9.61 -7.59 10.07
C GLU A 164 -9.24 -8.70 11.03
N ILE A 165 -8.78 -9.83 10.46
CA ILE A 165 -8.33 -10.95 11.26
C ILE A 165 -6.96 -10.57 11.85
N LYS A 166 -6.85 -10.60 13.17
CA LYS A 166 -5.59 -10.36 13.86
C LYS A 166 -4.62 -11.50 13.56
N ARG A 167 -3.43 -11.16 13.08
CA ARG A 167 -2.34 -12.08 12.73
C ARG A 167 -1.18 -11.89 13.70
N SER A 168 -0.22 -12.81 13.69
CA SER A 168 0.98 -12.76 14.53
C SER A 168 1.81 -11.47 14.36
N ASP A 169 1.73 -10.81 13.21
CA ASP A 169 2.38 -9.52 12.91
C ASP A 169 1.49 -8.29 13.20
N PHE A 170 0.36 -8.47 13.90
CA PHE A 170 -0.61 -7.40 14.19
C PHE A 170 0.04 -6.17 14.82
N GLY A 171 0.88 -6.35 15.85
CA GLY A 171 1.50 -5.22 16.56
C GLY A 171 2.41 -4.38 15.66
N ILE A 172 3.23 -5.04 14.84
CA ILE A 172 4.14 -4.37 13.90
C ILE A 172 3.34 -3.69 12.78
N SER A 173 2.30 -4.34 12.27
CA SER A 173 1.39 -3.75 11.29
C SER A 173 0.67 -2.51 11.84
N MET A 174 0.19 -2.56 13.08
CA MET A 174 -0.47 -1.42 13.73
C MET A 174 0.50 -0.24 13.91
N VAL A 175 1.72 -0.49 14.42
CA VAL A 175 2.76 0.54 14.55
C VAL A 175 3.06 1.16 13.19
N HIS A 176 3.19 0.35 12.14
CA HIS A 176 3.39 0.85 10.79
C HIS A 176 2.28 1.80 10.34
N HIS A 177 1.00 1.43 10.52
CA HIS A 177 -0.11 2.28 10.10
C HIS A 177 -0.14 3.60 10.87
N VAL A 178 0.11 3.58 12.19
CA VAL A 178 0.22 4.79 13.01
C VAL A 178 1.37 5.68 12.54
N VAL A 179 2.56 5.10 12.31
CA VAL A 179 3.72 5.83 11.77
C VAL A 179 3.40 6.41 10.39
N SER A 180 2.72 5.68 9.52
CA SER A 180 2.32 6.15 8.19
C SER A 180 1.36 7.34 8.26
N VAL A 181 0.32 7.31 9.12
CA VAL A 181 -0.57 8.48 9.32
C VAL A 181 0.21 9.69 9.82
N ILE A 182 1.10 9.50 10.81
CA ILE A 182 1.95 10.58 11.34
C ILE A 182 2.88 11.13 10.26
N LEU A 183 3.51 10.25 9.47
CA LEU A 183 4.41 10.62 8.38
C LEU A 183 3.68 11.42 7.30
N ILE A 184 2.47 11.01 6.91
CA ILE A 184 1.65 11.73 5.92
C ILE A 184 1.23 13.10 6.47
N ALA A 185 0.76 13.18 7.72
CA ALA A 185 0.35 14.44 8.33
C ALA A 185 1.52 15.42 8.50
N LEU A 186 2.66 14.96 9.04
CA LEU A 186 3.83 15.81 9.25
C LEU A 186 4.50 16.20 7.93
N SER A 187 4.60 15.30 6.96
CA SER A 187 5.12 15.65 5.63
C SER A 187 4.25 16.69 4.92
N TYR A 188 2.93 16.65 5.14
CA TYR A 188 2.02 17.67 4.63
C TYR A 188 2.26 19.04 5.28
N ILE A 189 2.32 19.09 6.62
CA ILE A 189 2.53 20.33 7.39
C ILE A 189 3.90 20.94 7.11
N PHE A 190 4.94 20.10 7.06
CA PHE A 190 6.33 20.50 6.80
C PHE A 190 6.64 20.67 5.30
N ARG A 191 5.62 20.56 4.44
CA ARG A 191 5.72 20.81 2.98
C ARG A 191 6.69 19.87 2.25
N PHE A 192 6.83 18.63 2.73
CA PHE A 192 7.53 17.53 2.04
C PHE A 192 6.64 16.79 1.04
N ALA A 193 5.54 17.42 0.58
CA ALA A 193 4.51 16.76 -0.21
C ALA A 193 5.03 16.06 -1.48
N ARG A 194 6.00 16.69 -2.16
CA ARG A 194 6.63 16.17 -3.38
C ARG A 194 7.44 14.90 -3.13
N VAL A 195 8.21 14.87 -2.03
CA VAL A 195 8.97 13.67 -1.63
C VAL A 195 7.99 12.58 -1.24
N GLY A 196 7.06 12.90 -0.34
CA GLY A 196 6.17 11.89 0.19
C GLY A 196 5.21 11.33 -0.86
N SER A 197 4.93 12.04 -1.96
CA SER A 197 4.18 11.46 -3.08
C SER A 197 4.92 10.30 -3.75
N ILE A 198 6.24 10.43 -3.89
CA ILE A 198 7.08 9.35 -4.41
C ILE A 198 7.22 8.24 -3.38
N VAL A 199 7.36 8.58 -2.09
CA VAL A 199 7.36 7.58 -1.00
C VAL A 199 6.08 6.75 -1.01
N LEU A 200 4.90 7.38 -1.13
CA LEU A 200 3.62 6.67 -1.23
C LEU A 200 3.61 5.72 -2.43
N ALA A 201 3.94 6.20 -3.64
CA ALA A 201 3.93 5.39 -4.86
C ALA A 201 4.84 4.16 -4.77
N ILE A 202 6.12 4.34 -4.38
CA ILE A 202 7.06 3.21 -4.35
C ILE A 202 6.73 2.17 -3.28
N HIS A 203 6.02 2.56 -2.21
CA HIS A 203 5.56 1.61 -1.20
C HIS A 203 4.29 0.89 -1.70
N ASP A 204 3.27 1.62 -2.13
CA ASP A 204 1.99 1.02 -2.55
C ASP A 204 2.13 0.11 -3.78
N ALA A 205 3.05 0.41 -4.70
CA ALA A 205 3.29 -0.39 -5.91
C ALA A 205 3.62 -1.87 -5.63
N SER A 206 4.45 -2.17 -4.62
CA SER A 206 4.78 -3.57 -4.30
C SER A 206 3.58 -4.31 -3.71
N ASP A 207 2.72 -3.61 -2.98
CA ASP A 207 1.64 -4.22 -2.19
C ASP A 207 0.49 -4.68 -3.09
N VAL A 208 0.36 -4.11 -4.30
CA VAL A 208 -0.52 -4.65 -5.34
C VAL A 208 -0.18 -6.11 -5.65
N PHE A 209 1.10 -6.43 -5.86
CA PHE A 209 1.53 -7.79 -6.17
C PHE A 209 1.36 -8.75 -4.99
N LEU A 210 1.58 -8.26 -3.76
CA LEU A 210 1.35 -9.02 -2.54
C LEU A 210 -0.11 -9.47 -2.43
N GLU A 211 -1.04 -8.53 -2.59
CA GLU A 211 -2.46 -8.83 -2.44
C GLU A 211 -2.99 -9.66 -3.61
N LEU A 212 -2.50 -9.45 -4.84
CA LEU A 212 -2.78 -10.35 -5.96
C LEU A 212 -2.32 -11.79 -5.69
N GLY A 213 -1.14 -11.97 -5.09
CA GLY A 213 -0.63 -13.29 -4.70
C GLY A 213 -1.52 -13.99 -3.67
N LYS A 214 -1.96 -13.25 -2.64
CA LYS A 214 -2.88 -13.77 -1.61
C LYS A 214 -4.24 -14.15 -2.18
N ILE A 215 -4.85 -13.28 -2.98
CA ILE A 215 -6.11 -13.55 -3.70
C ILE A 215 -5.99 -14.83 -4.53
N SER A 216 -4.90 -14.98 -5.30
CA SER A 216 -4.63 -16.16 -6.11
C SER A 216 -4.50 -17.43 -5.25
N LYS A 217 -3.74 -17.35 -4.14
CA LYS A 217 -3.57 -18.47 -3.19
C LYS A 217 -4.91 -18.90 -2.59
N TYR A 218 -5.72 -17.95 -2.13
CA TYR A 218 -7.04 -18.24 -1.55
C TYR A 218 -8.06 -18.73 -2.60
N SER A 219 -7.85 -18.45 -3.88
CA SER A 219 -8.69 -18.94 -4.97
C SER A 219 -8.23 -20.31 -5.52
N GLY A 220 -7.11 -20.86 -5.01
CA GLY A 220 -6.54 -22.12 -5.49
C GLY A 220 -5.69 -22.00 -6.76
N TYR A 221 -5.37 -20.78 -7.21
CA TYR A 221 -4.53 -20.55 -8.39
C TYR A 221 -3.04 -20.49 -8.00
N GLN A 222 -2.45 -21.65 -7.70
CA GLN A 222 -1.10 -21.73 -7.12
C GLN A 222 -0.02 -21.08 -7.98
N LEU A 223 0.03 -21.35 -9.30
CA LEU A 223 1.06 -20.71 -10.14
C LEU A 223 0.93 -19.18 -10.18
N LEU A 224 -0.30 -18.66 -10.21
CA LEU A 224 -0.49 -17.20 -10.20
C LEU A 224 -0.07 -16.61 -8.85
N ALA A 225 -0.30 -17.34 -7.76
CA ALA A 225 0.21 -16.97 -6.44
C ALA A 225 1.75 -16.93 -6.42
N ASP A 226 2.41 -17.96 -6.98
CA ASP A 226 3.87 -18.07 -7.01
C ASP A 226 4.51 -16.98 -7.90
N ILE A 227 3.95 -16.75 -9.09
CA ILE A 227 4.41 -15.67 -9.99
C ILE A 227 4.23 -14.30 -9.31
N SER A 228 3.07 -14.05 -8.71
CA SER A 228 2.79 -12.78 -8.02
C SER A 228 3.72 -12.60 -6.82
N PHE A 229 4.00 -13.66 -6.06
CA PHE A 229 4.94 -13.64 -4.94
C PHE A 229 6.37 -13.31 -5.41
N LEU A 230 6.84 -13.91 -6.50
CA LEU A 230 8.16 -13.61 -7.05
C LEU A 230 8.26 -12.14 -7.51
N ILE A 231 7.26 -11.65 -8.24
CA ILE A 231 7.20 -10.23 -8.66
C ILE A 231 7.17 -9.31 -7.44
N PHE A 232 6.38 -9.65 -6.42
CA PHE A 232 6.32 -8.93 -5.16
C PHE A 232 7.70 -8.82 -4.50
N VAL A 233 8.41 -9.93 -4.30
CA VAL A 233 9.75 -9.92 -3.68
C VAL A 233 10.75 -9.10 -4.49
N CYS A 234 10.77 -9.26 -5.81
CA CYS A 234 11.61 -8.46 -6.70
C CYS A 234 11.28 -6.96 -6.61
N SER A 235 9.99 -6.61 -6.68
CA SER A 235 9.54 -5.21 -6.59
C SER A 235 9.88 -4.59 -5.24
N TRP A 236 9.75 -5.32 -4.13
CA TRP A 236 10.11 -4.85 -2.80
C TRP A 236 11.60 -4.54 -2.69
N ALA A 237 12.46 -5.42 -3.19
CA ALA A 237 13.90 -5.20 -3.20
C ALA A 237 14.25 -3.94 -4.00
N VAL A 238 13.73 -3.82 -5.22
CA VAL A 238 14.03 -2.69 -6.11
C VAL A 238 13.47 -1.37 -5.56
N LEU A 239 12.21 -1.33 -5.15
CA LEU A 239 11.55 -0.09 -4.79
C LEU A 239 11.90 0.35 -3.36
N ARG A 240 11.87 -0.56 -2.38
CA ARG A 240 11.97 -0.21 -0.95
C ARG A 240 13.37 -0.39 -0.36
N LEU A 241 14.22 -1.25 -0.93
CA LEU A 241 15.59 -1.47 -0.42
C LEU A 241 16.68 -0.86 -1.30
N ILE A 242 16.37 -0.54 -2.56
CA ILE A 242 17.31 0.11 -3.48
C ILE A 242 16.83 1.56 -3.73
N TYR A 243 15.69 1.75 -4.40
CA TYR A 243 15.28 3.08 -4.81
C TYR A 243 15.03 4.01 -3.61
N TYR A 244 14.29 3.55 -2.61
CA TYR A 244 13.99 4.33 -1.41
C TYR A 244 15.23 4.84 -0.65
N PRO A 245 16.19 4.01 -0.19
CA PRO A 245 17.34 4.53 0.54
C PRO A 245 18.35 5.30 -0.33
N PHE A 246 18.61 4.85 -1.56
CA PHE A 246 19.68 5.45 -2.36
C PHE A 246 19.26 6.73 -3.11
N TRP A 247 17.97 6.93 -3.39
CA TRP A 247 17.48 8.16 -4.03
C TRP A 247 16.68 9.03 -3.07
N ILE A 248 15.69 8.45 -2.37
CA ILE A 248 14.79 9.25 -1.53
C ILE A 248 15.47 9.68 -0.24
N LEU A 249 16.00 8.74 0.56
CA LEU A 249 16.70 9.09 1.80
C LEU A 249 17.97 9.89 1.52
N TRP A 250 18.66 9.61 0.42
CA TRP A 250 19.78 10.44 -0.03
C TRP A 250 19.34 11.89 -0.24
N SER A 251 18.23 12.10 -0.97
CA SER A 251 17.73 13.44 -1.25
C SER A 251 17.29 14.18 0.02
N THR A 252 16.55 13.51 0.92
CA THR A 252 16.10 14.08 2.19
C THR A 252 17.20 14.28 3.21
N SER A 253 18.32 13.57 3.08
CA SER A 253 19.46 13.70 4.00
C SER A 253 20.50 14.70 3.51
N TYR A 254 20.80 14.72 2.20
CA TYR A 254 21.92 15.46 1.62
C TYR A 254 21.49 16.57 0.67
N GLU A 255 20.55 16.31 -0.25
CA GLU A 255 20.15 17.32 -1.24
C GLU A 255 19.36 18.47 -0.61
N VAL A 256 18.59 18.23 0.46
CA VAL A 256 17.84 19.29 1.14
C VAL A 256 18.73 20.27 1.93
N VAL A 257 19.91 19.83 2.41
CA VAL A 257 20.78 20.61 3.30
C VAL A 257 21.26 21.92 2.67
N PRO A 258 21.79 21.94 1.43
CA PRO A 258 22.20 23.19 0.78
C PRO A 258 21.02 24.10 0.40
N MET A 259 19.79 23.57 0.32
CA MET A 259 18.60 24.33 -0.06
C MET A 259 18.01 25.10 1.13
N LEU A 260 18.32 24.68 2.36
CA LEU A 260 17.81 25.33 3.56
C LEU A 260 18.56 26.65 3.84
N ASP A 261 17.87 27.77 3.64
CA ASP A 261 18.35 29.07 4.11
C ASP A 261 18.27 29.15 5.65
N LYS A 262 19.38 28.78 6.30
CA LYS A 262 19.53 28.79 7.75
C LYS A 262 19.43 30.20 8.38
N LYS A 263 19.56 31.27 7.58
CA LYS A 263 19.38 32.64 8.06
C LYS A 263 17.90 32.99 8.16
N LYS A 264 17.11 32.57 7.17
CA LYS A 264 15.65 32.78 7.13
C LYS A 264 14.91 31.85 8.08
N HIS A 265 15.31 30.58 8.16
CA HIS A 265 14.62 29.52 8.91
C HIS A 265 15.52 28.92 10.00
N LYS A 266 15.89 29.73 10.99
CA LYS A 266 16.90 29.38 12.01
C LYS A 266 16.51 28.20 12.93
N PHE A 267 15.21 28.04 13.22
CA PHE A 267 14.70 27.03 14.15
C PHE A 267 13.82 25.98 13.45
N ASP A 268 12.86 26.43 12.64
CA ASP A 268 11.86 25.54 12.03
C ASP A 268 12.47 24.59 10.98
N GLY A 269 13.40 25.08 10.17
CA GLY A 269 14.04 24.29 9.11
C GLY A 269 14.76 23.04 9.63
N PRO A 270 15.71 23.18 10.59
CA PRO A 270 16.38 22.04 11.20
C PRO A 270 15.42 21.08 11.91
N LEU A 271 14.39 21.60 12.60
CA LEU A 271 13.39 20.78 13.26
C LEU A 271 12.65 19.88 12.25
N TYR A 272 12.13 20.47 11.18
CA TYR A 272 11.41 19.73 10.13
C TYR A 272 12.32 18.68 9.48
N TYR A 273 13.58 19.01 9.23
CA TYR A 273 14.58 18.09 8.69
C TYR A 273 14.80 16.87 9.58
N TYR A 274 15.07 17.06 10.88
CA TYR A 274 15.41 15.95 11.78
C TYR A 274 14.19 15.07 12.07
N VAL A 275 13.02 15.66 12.33
CA VAL A 275 11.80 14.90 12.61
C VAL A 275 11.41 14.06 11.40
N PHE A 276 11.40 14.65 10.19
CA PHE A 276 10.99 13.93 9.00
C PHE A 276 11.98 12.82 8.61
N ASN A 277 13.29 13.10 8.62
CA ASN A 277 14.28 12.07 8.33
C ASN A 277 14.25 10.93 9.35
N CYS A 278 14.08 11.21 10.65
CA CYS A 278 13.96 10.17 11.66
C CYS A 278 12.84 9.18 11.34
N LEU A 279 11.65 9.69 11.00
CA LEU A 279 10.51 8.85 10.61
C LEU A 279 10.76 8.06 9.31
N LEU A 280 11.40 8.66 8.32
CA LEU A 280 11.76 7.98 7.07
C LEU A 280 12.79 6.85 7.30
N PHE A 281 13.77 7.05 8.17
CA PHE A 281 14.70 6.00 8.58
C PHE A 281 14.00 4.90 9.40
N SER A 282 13.05 5.24 10.27
CA SER A 282 12.22 4.22 10.94
C SER A 282 11.43 3.38 9.93
N LEU A 283 10.90 4.00 8.87
CA LEU A 283 10.22 3.27 7.80
C LEU A 283 11.18 2.33 7.04
N LEU A 284 12.44 2.73 6.82
CA LEU A 284 13.46 1.84 6.24
C LEU A 284 13.72 0.62 7.14
N VAL A 285 13.82 0.80 8.45
CA VAL A 285 14.02 -0.32 9.40
C VAL A 285 12.87 -1.32 9.30
N LEU A 286 11.62 -0.85 9.23
CA LEU A 286 10.47 -1.72 9.03
C LEU A 286 10.54 -2.44 7.67
N ASN A 287 10.93 -1.75 6.60
CA ASN A 287 11.10 -2.37 5.27
C ASN A 287 12.17 -3.48 5.26
N ILE A 288 13.26 -3.30 6.01
CA ILE A 288 14.30 -4.33 6.19
C ILE A 288 13.75 -5.50 7.01
N TYR A 289 12.97 -5.24 8.06
CA TYR A 289 12.35 -6.28 8.87
C TYR A 289 11.47 -7.21 8.00
N TRP A 290 10.55 -6.66 7.21
CA TRP A 290 9.71 -7.48 6.33
C TRP A 290 10.53 -8.15 5.21
N TRP A 291 11.59 -7.51 4.72
CA TRP A 291 12.49 -8.14 3.77
C TRP A 291 13.10 -9.43 4.32
N VAL A 292 13.57 -9.41 5.56
CA VAL A 292 14.12 -10.61 6.21
C VAL A 292 13.08 -11.73 6.27
N LEU A 293 11.83 -11.41 6.59
CA LEU A 293 10.74 -12.41 6.59
C LEU A 293 10.49 -12.99 5.20
N MET A 294 10.36 -12.15 4.18
CA MET A 294 10.10 -12.61 2.81
C MET A 294 11.26 -13.40 2.23
N TYR A 295 12.49 -12.97 2.50
CA TYR A 295 13.69 -13.69 2.07
C TYR A 295 13.75 -15.08 2.69
N ARG A 296 13.44 -15.21 4.00
CA ARG A 296 13.34 -16.51 4.67
C ARG A 296 12.29 -17.41 4.02
N MET A 297 11.11 -16.86 3.71
CA MET A 297 10.05 -17.59 3.00
C MET A 297 10.50 -18.05 1.61
N LEU A 298 11.13 -17.16 0.83
CA LEU A 298 11.62 -17.46 -0.51
C LEU A 298 12.69 -18.57 -0.49
N VAL A 299 13.67 -18.48 0.42
CA VAL A 299 14.70 -19.50 0.57
C VAL A 299 14.08 -20.83 1.01
N GLY A 300 13.11 -20.80 1.93
CA GLY A 300 12.37 -21.99 2.34
C GLY A 300 11.69 -22.70 1.16
N GLN A 301 10.99 -21.95 0.30
CA GLN A 301 10.31 -22.49 -0.89
C GLN A 301 11.29 -23.09 -1.92
N ILE A 302 12.47 -22.48 -2.09
CA ILE A 302 13.51 -22.99 -3.01
C ILE A 302 14.13 -24.28 -2.46
N LEU A 303 14.44 -24.32 -1.16
CA LEU A 303 15.07 -25.48 -0.52
C LEU A 303 14.14 -26.68 -0.42
N SER A 304 12.82 -26.47 -0.27
CA SER A 304 11.82 -27.53 -0.20
C SER A 304 11.43 -28.14 -1.56
N LYS A 305 12.16 -27.84 -2.64
CA LYS A 305 11.87 -28.31 -4.02
C LYS A 305 10.41 -28.06 -4.44
N GLY A 306 9.84 -26.90 -4.10
CA GLY A 306 8.49 -26.51 -4.50
C GLY A 306 7.35 -27.20 -3.73
N HIS A 307 7.63 -27.98 -2.68
CA HIS A 307 6.61 -28.25 -1.66
C HIS A 307 6.53 -27.05 -0.73
N VAL A 308 5.51 -26.21 -0.95
CA VAL A 308 5.29 -24.98 -0.20
C VAL A 308 5.05 -25.34 1.26
N GLY A 309 6.03 -25.04 2.11
CA GLY A 309 5.80 -24.92 3.54
C GLY A 309 4.87 -23.76 3.79
N ASP A 310 3.99 -23.91 4.77
CA ASP A 310 3.05 -22.90 5.20
C ASP A 310 3.76 -21.55 5.46
N ASP A 311 3.02 -20.46 5.26
CA ASP A 311 3.56 -19.12 5.50
C ASP A 311 4.08 -19.10 6.95
N VAL A 312 5.34 -18.71 7.18
CA VAL A 312 5.94 -18.68 8.52
C VAL A 312 5.15 -17.76 9.46
N ARG A 313 4.28 -16.90 8.90
CA ARG A 313 3.32 -16.06 9.65
C ARG A 313 2.03 -16.80 10.05
N SER A 314 1.68 -17.90 9.39
CA SER A 314 0.51 -18.76 9.70
C SER A 314 0.79 -19.91 10.66
N ASP A 315 2.05 -20.26 10.94
CA ASP A 315 2.42 -21.38 11.81
C ASP A 315 2.10 -21.20 13.32
N SER A 316 1.46 -20.10 13.71
CA SER A 316 0.95 -19.90 15.09
C SER A 316 -0.57 -20.04 15.21
N GLU A 317 -1.27 -20.40 14.14
CA GLU A 317 -2.75 -20.50 14.13
C GLU A 317 -3.29 -21.84 14.72
N GLY A 318 -2.51 -22.60 15.51
CA GLY A 318 -2.88 -23.97 15.93
C GLY A 318 -2.76 -24.36 17.42
N GLU A 319 -2.20 -23.54 18.31
CA GLU A 319 -1.92 -23.98 19.70
C GLU A 319 -2.71 -23.26 20.81
N GLU A 320 -3.70 -22.39 20.50
CA GLU A 320 -4.43 -21.63 21.55
C GLU A 320 -5.97 -21.81 21.54
N GLU A 321 -6.50 -23.00 21.19
CA GLU A 321 -7.95 -23.31 21.40
C GLU A 321 -8.21 -24.65 22.12
N HIS A 322 -7.24 -25.13 22.89
CA HIS A 322 -7.43 -26.25 23.83
C HIS A 322 -6.98 -25.85 25.24
N GLU A 323 -7.60 -24.83 25.83
CA GLU A 323 -7.75 -24.71 27.28
C GLU A 323 -8.89 -23.70 27.58
N ASP A 324 -9.93 -24.24 28.23
CA ASP A 324 -11.16 -23.65 28.81
C ASP A 324 -12.45 -23.62 27.98
#